data_AF-A0A6L6CLM8-F1
#
_entry.id   AF-A0A6L6CLM8-F1
#
_cell.length_a   1.000
_cell.length_b   1.000
_cell.length_c   1.000
_cell.angle_alpha   90.00
_cell.angle_beta   90.00
_cell.angle_gamma   90.00
#
_symmetry.space_group_name_H-M   'P 1'
#
loop_
_entity.id
_entity.type
_entity.pdbx_description
1 polymer ?
#
loop_
_entity_poly.entity_id
_entity_poly.type
_entity_poly.pdbx_seq_one_letter_code
_entity_poly.pdbx_strand_id
1 'polypeptide(L)'
;MSDLYRLATALRSAPDATLGLVVHERGLSLSDYKDFFDLANALLAPKSQALTVAGITNQMLASLRSLVASEKVSKEQVGLLGRELLIWSTDEPAVYDWLKDRLSESPRTSSLSVVSDQILETNQQAIDLDCGIHAFEAMQAVTELIFDLDQHLVREVAKGSLGLPDIKRASTHLGKSKEYVKTIFELAKVAGLVSASEKRFQPTALADSWITASPKARWLILCEAWGSMLGAAGSKEVL
;
A
#
# COMPACT_ATOMS: atom_id res chain seq x y z
N MET A 1 17.36 19.39 18.57
CA MET A 1 16.47 20.00 17.56
C MET A 1 15.29 19.05 17.43
N SER A 2 14.05 19.52 17.55
CA SER A 2 12.88 18.62 17.60
C SER A 2 12.61 17.94 16.26
N ASP A 3 12.04 16.73 16.30
CA ASP A 3 11.65 15.99 15.09
C ASP A 3 10.65 16.78 14.23
N LEU A 4 9.78 17.58 14.85
CA LEU A 4 8.86 18.47 14.14
C LEU A 4 9.59 19.43 13.18
N TYR A 5 10.64 20.10 13.67
CA TYR A 5 11.39 21.04 12.85
C TYR A 5 12.18 20.34 11.73
N ARG A 6 12.79 19.19 12.05
CA ARG A 6 13.51 18.37 11.08
C ARG A 6 12.58 17.89 9.96
N LEU A 7 11.41 17.37 10.32
CA LEU A 7 10.42 16.88 9.36
C LEU A 7 9.83 18.00 8.51
N ALA A 8 9.49 19.15 9.11
CA ALA A 8 9.01 20.31 8.35
C ALA A 8 10.06 20.80 7.32
N THR A 9 11.34 20.72 7.68
CA THR A 9 12.45 21.09 6.77
C THR A 9 12.64 20.05 5.66
N ALA A 10 12.55 18.76 6.00
CA ALA A 10 12.61 17.66 5.02
C ALA A 10 11.43 17.75 4.04
N LEU A 11 10.21 18.02 4.51
CA LEU A 11 9.04 18.21 3.66
C LEU A 11 9.21 19.38 2.69
N ARG A 12 9.80 20.50 3.15
CA ARG A 12 10.05 21.67 2.30
C ARG A 12 11.04 21.39 1.16
N SER A 13 11.99 20.49 1.38
CA SER A 13 13.03 20.13 0.41
C SER A 13 12.66 18.90 -0.42
N ALA A 14 11.57 18.20 -0.08
CA ALA A 14 11.12 17.02 -0.79
C ALA A 14 10.47 17.37 -2.15
N PRO A 15 10.69 16.55 -3.20
CA PRO A 15 9.95 16.68 -4.45
C PRO A 15 8.44 16.44 -4.27
N ASP A 16 7.62 17.09 -5.10
CA ASP A 16 6.15 16.95 -5.05
C ASP A 16 5.68 15.50 -5.17
N ALA A 17 6.36 14.70 -5.99
CA ALA A 17 6.06 13.27 -6.14
C ALA A 17 6.25 12.50 -4.81
N THR A 18 7.28 12.85 -4.04
CA THR A 18 7.54 12.28 -2.72
C THR A 18 6.47 12.69 -1.72
N LEU A 19 6.06 13.97 -1.73
CA LEU A 19 4.99 14.46 -0.87
C LEU A 19 3.66 13.77 -1.13
N GLY A 20 3.27 13.63 -2.41
CA GLY A 20 2.05 12.95 -2.81
C GLY A 20 2.03 11.48 -2.35
N LEU A 21 3.15 10.78 -2.51
CA LEU A 21 3.28 9.39 -2.08
C LEU A 21 3.14 9.23 -0.57
N VAL A 22 3.89 10.01 0.22
CA VAL A 22 3.86 9.91 1.69
C VAL A 22 2.48 10.28 2.25
N VAL A 23 1.84 11.33 1.73
CA VAL A 23 0.49 11.71 2.14
C VAL A 23 -0.50 10.57 1.88
N HIS A 24 -0.43 9.97 0.70
CA HIS A 24 -1.31 8.87 0.30
C HIS A 24 -1.11 7.65 1.20
N GLU A 25 0.14 7.21 1.40
CA GLU A 25 0.44 6.05 2.25
C GLU A 25 0.04 6.25 3.72
N ARG A 26 0.13 7.49 4.22
CA ARG A 26 -0.25 7.81 5.60
C ARG A 26 -1.74 8.15 5.75
N GLY A 27 -2.51 8.08 4.65
CA GLY A 27 -3.96 8.31 4.65
C GLY A 27 -4.35 9.72 5.07
N LEU A 28 -3.52 10.71 4.72
CA LEU A 28 -3.75 12.12 4.98
C LEU A 28 -4.37 12.82 3.77
N SER A 29 -5.11 13.90 4.00
CA SER A 29 -5.62 14.77 2.92
C SER A 29 -4.90 16.10 2.96
N LEU A 30 -4.23 16.49 1.86
CA LEU A 30 -3.50 17.76 1.78
C LEU A 30 -4.41 18.99 1.94
N SER A 31 -5.72 18.86 1.68
CA SER A 31 -6.71 19.93 1.87
C SER A 31 -6.81 20.43 3.31
N ASP A 32 -6.38 19.62 4.27
CA ASP A 32 -6.66 19.83 5.69
C ASP A 32 -5.53 20.62 6.39
N TYR A 33 -4.41 20.89 5.70
CA TYR A 33 -3.19 21.46 6.28
C TYR A 33 -2.79 22.76 5.58
N LYS A 34 -2.40 23.78 6.34
CA LYS A 34 -2.09 25.12 5.80
C LYS A 34 -0.62 25.29 5.44
N ASP A 35 0.27 24.62 6.15
CA ASP A 35 1.71 24.67 5.92
C ASP A 35 2.42 23.33 6.22
N PHE A 36 3.74 23.29 6.01
CA PHE A 36 4.56 22.10 6.27
C PHE A 36 4.70 21.75 7.76
N PHE A 37 4.46 22.69 8.68
CA PHE A 37 4.49 22.41 10.12
C PHE A 37 3.22 21.69 10.54
N ASP A 38 2.06 22.11 10.04
CA ASP A 38 0.78 21.41 10.23
C ASP A 38 0.88 19.96 9.71
N LEU A 39 1.42 19.79 8.50
CA LEU A 39 1.63 18.46 7.91
C LEU A 39 2.64 17.62 8.70
N ALA A 40 3.78 18.19 9.10
CA ALA A 40 4.77 17.51 9.93
C ALA A 40 4.17 17.05 11.27
N ASN A 41 3.35 17.89 11.91
CA ASN A 41 2.67 17.55 13.15
C ASN A 41 1.67 16.40 12.95
N ALA A 42 0.92 16.40 11.85
CA ALA A 42 0.02 15.31 11.49
C ALA A 42 0.76 13.99 11.18
N LEU A 43 1.94 14.06 10.56
CA LEU A 43 2.79 12.89 10.29
C LEU A 43 3.44 12.32 11.56
N LEU A 44 3.70 13.16 12.56
CA LEU A 44 4.18 12.73 13.88
C LEU A 44 3.07 12.25 14.82
N ALA A 45 1.80 12.36 14.43
CA ALA A 45 0.71 11.82 15.24
C ALA A 45 0.84 10.29 15.38
N PRO A 46 0.44 9.69 16.52
CA PRO A 46 0.63 8.25 16.78
C PRO A 46 0.07 7.33 15.70
N LYS A 47 -1.06 7.71 15.09
CA LYS A 47 -1.67 6.95 13.99
C LYS A 47 -0.79 6.94 12.74
N SER A 48 -0.23 8.09 12.36
CA SER A 48 0.65 8.24 11.21
C SER A 48 2.00 7.54 11.45
N GLN A 49 2.54 7.61 12.67
CA GLN A 49 3.72 6.83 13.06
C GLN A 49 3.47 5.33 12.96
N ALA A 50 2.32 4.83 13.43
CA ALA A 50 1.97 3.42 13.32
C ALA A 50 1.87 2.96 11.86
N LEU A 51 1.26 3.77 10.98
CA LEU A 51 1.22 3.50 9.54
C LEU A 51 2.61 3.55 8.90
N THR A 52 3.48 4.46 9.36
CA THR A 52 4.87 4.53 8.93
C THR A 52 5.58 3.23 9.26
N VAL A 53 5.54 2.81 10.52
CA VAL A 53 6.20 1.58 10.98
C VAL A 53 5.65 0.36 10.26
N ALA A 54 4.35 0.29 10.00
CA ALA A 54 3.74 -0.81 9.26
C ALA A 54 4.19 -0.89 7.79
N GLY A 55 4.63 0.22 7.19
CA GLY A 55 5.15 0.27 5.82
C GLY A 55 6.67 0.07 5.69
N ILE A 56 7.41 -0.05 6.80
CA ILE A 56 8.86 -0.25 6.76
C ILE A 56 9.16 -1.69 6.32
N THR A 57 9.88 -1.82 5.21
CA THR A 57 10.32 -3.13 4.69
C THR A 57 11.54 -3.66 5.43
N ASN A 58 11.88 -4.95 5.26
CA ASN A 58 13.06 -5.54 5.91
C ASN A 58 14.37 -4.84 5.48
N GLN A 59 14.50 -4.49 4.20
CA GLN A 59 15.65 -3.78 3.67
C GLN A 59 15.78 -2.37 4.28
N MET A 60 14.67 -1.65 4.43
CA MET A 60 14.65 -0.34 5.08
C MET A 60 15.02 -0.45 6.56
N LEU A 61 14.44 -1.41 7.26
CA LEU A 61 14.70 -1.66 8.68
C LEU A 61 16.16 -2.01 8.94
N ALA A 62 16.78 -2.85 8.10
CA ALA A 62 18.21 -3.14 8.16
C ALA A 62 19.05 -1.86 7.96
N SER A 63 18.71 -1.06 6.95
CA SER A 63 19.40 0.20 6.64
C SER A 63 19.27 1.22 7.78
N LEU A 64 18.08 1.34 8.40
CA LEU A 64 17.84 2.20 9.56
C LEU A 64 18.67 1.75 10.76
N ARG A 65 18.76 0.45 11.04
CA ARG A 65 19.58 -0.08 12.14
C ARG A 65 21.06 0.20 11.91
N SER A 66 21.57 0.05 10.69
CA SER A 66 22.95 0.42 10.35
C SER A 66 23.20 1.93 10.53
N LEU A 67 22.26 2.79 10.13
CA LEU A 67 22.38 4.24 10.39
C LEU A 67 22.42 4.56 11.89
N VAL A 68 21.56 3.92 12.70
CA VAL A 68 21.56 4.11 14.17
C VAL A 68 22.87 3.61 14.80
N ALA A 69 23.45 2.55 14.25
CA ALA A 69 24.76 2.02 14.68
C ALA A 69 25.96 2.81 14.13
N SER A 70 25.73 3.89 13.36
CA SER A 70 26.79 4.67 12.68
C SER A 70 27.62 3.85 11.68
N GLU A 71 27.03 2.82 11.08
CA GLU A 71 27.62 2.01 10.02
C GLU A 71 27.38 2.63 8.64
N LYS A 72 28.16 2.21 7.64
CA LYS A 72 28.00 2.69 6.27
C LYS A 72 26.76 2.10 5.62
N VAL A 73 25.93 2.96 5.04
CA VAL A 73 24.77 2.61 4.22
C VAL A 73 25.00 3.09 2.79
N SER A 74 24.59 2.28 1.80
CA SER A 74 24.79 2.63 0.39
C SER A 74 23.96 3.84 -0.03
N LYS A 75 24.39 4.57 -1.07
CA LYS A 75 23.65 5.73 -1.58
C LYS A 75 22.22 5.39 -2.03
N GLU A 76 22.01 4.20 -2.60
CA GLU A 76 20.69 3.73 -3.02
C GLU A 76 19.76 3.53 -1.82
N GLN A 77 20.25 2.90 -0.74
CA GLN A 77 19.50 2.72 0.50
C GLN A 77 19.17 4.05 1.17
N VAL A 78 20.12 5.00 1.19
CA VAL A 78 19.86 6.37 1.70
C VAL A 78 18.77 7.07 0.88
N GLY A 79 18.80 6.94 -0.45
CA GLY A 79 17.77 7.49 -1.33
C GLY A 79 16.39 6.88 -1.05
N LEU A 80 16.33 5.56 -0.84
CA LEU A 80 15.09 4.85 -0.49
C LEU A 80 14.50 5.35 0.84
N LEU A 81 15.33 5.45 1.89
CA LEU A 81 14.91 5.96 3.19
C LEU A 81 14.47 7.44 3.15
N GLY A 82 15.14 8.25 2.33
CA GLY A 82 14.79 9.65 2.12
C GLY A 82 13.44 9.82 1.43
N ARG A 83 13.13 8.98 0.44
CA ARG A 83 11.83 9.00 -0.26
C ARG A 83 10.67 8.69 0.68
N GLU A 84 10.86 7.81 1.65
CA GLU A 84 9.83 7.48 2.64
C GLU A 84 9.83 8.42 3.86
N LEU A 85 10.64 9.49 3.83
CA LEU A 85 10.85 10.44 4.93
C LEU A 85 11.18 9.77 6.26
N LEU A 86 11.98 8.69 6.22
CA LEU A 86 12.47 7.98 7.40
C LEU A 86 13.77 8.58 7.95
N ILE A 87 14.43 9.42 7.15
CA ILE A 87 15.60 10.22 7.51
C ILE A 87 15.33 11.70 7.19
N TRP A 88 16.03 12.61 7.88
CA TRP A 88 15.85 14.06 7.67
C TRP A 88 16.94 14.71 6.80
N SER A 89 17.95 13.95 6.37
CA SER A 89 19.05 14.43 5.55
C SER A 89 19.57 13.29 4.68
N THR A 90 19.99 13.57 3.45
CA THR A 90 20.61 12.60 2.54
C THR A 90 22.14 12.73 2.49
N ASP A 91 22.67 13.93 2.76
CA ASP A 91 24.11 14.20 2.75
C ASP A 91 24.78 13.67 4.02
N GLU A 92 24.11 13.88 5.16
CA GLU A 92 24.46 13.32 6.47
C GLU A 92 23.25 12.53 6.99
N PRO A 93 23.09 11.26 6.54
CA PRO A 93 21.88 10.50 6.76
C PRO A 93 21.65 10.23 8.23
N ALA A 94 20.48 10.64 8.73
CA ALA A 94 20.19 10.49 10.14
C ALA A 94 18.71 10.24 10.48
N VAL A 95 18.59 9.33 11.46
CA VAL A 95 17.48 8.78 12.26
C VAL A 95 16.53 9.69 13.05
N TYR A 96 15.28 10.01 12.64
CA TYR A 96 14.30 10.70 13.52
C TYR A 96 14.27 10.11 14.93
N ASP A 97 14.22 10.96 15.97
CA ASP A 97 14.37 10.50 17.35
C ASP A 97 13.20 9.58 17.76
N TRP A 98 11.95 9.91 17.36
CA TRP A 98 10.80 9.03 17.58
C TRP A 98 10.96 7.64 16.94
N LEU A 99 11.65 7.57 15.80
CA LEU A 99 11.86 6.32 15.08
C LEU A 99 13.01 5.51 15.70
N LYS A 100 14.05 6.18 16.22
CA LYS A 100 15.09 5.52 17.03
C LYS A 100 14.49 4.86 18.26
N ASP A 101 13.61 5.57 18.96
CA ASP A 101 12.92 5.06 20.15
C ASP A 101 12.13 3.79 19.78
N ARG A 102 11.34 3.85 18.69
CA ARG A 102 10.61 2.68 18.18
C ARG A 102 11.50 1.51 17.75
N LEU A 103 12.63 1.79 17.10
CA LEU A 103 13.60 0.75 16.69
C LEU A 103 14.27 0.09 17.90
N SER A 104 14.44 0.83 19.01
CA SER A 104 15.02 0.31 20.25
C SER A 104 14.05 -0.58 21.04
N GLU A 105 12.75 -0.25 21.00
CA GLU A 105 11.68 -1.08 21.58
C GLU A 105 11.41 -2.35 20.76
N SER A 106 11.72 -2.33 19.46
CA SER A 106 11.48 -3.45 18.57
C SER A 106 12.51 -4.56 18.81
N PRO A 107 12.06 -5.82 19.03
CA PRO A 107 12.99 -6.93 19.11
C PRO A 107 13.83 -6.98 17.84
N ARG A 108 15.15 -7.16 17.99
CA ARG A 108 15.99 -7.48 16.84
C ARG A 108 15.36 -8.70 16.19
N THR A 109 15.04 -8.57 14.90
CA THR A 109 14.68 -9.69 14.05
C THR A 109 15.92 -10.57 14.01
N SER A 110 16.08 -11.43 15.01
CA SER A 110 17.03 -12.53 14.93
C SER A 110 16.71 -13.24 13.63
N SER A 111 17.74 -13.50 12.82
CA SER A 111 17.62 -14.37 11.66
C SER A 111 16.77 -15.57 12.08
N LEU A 112 15.59 -15.72 11.48
CA LEU A 112 14.74 -16.87 11.74
C LEU A 112 15.62 -18.08 11.45
N SER A 113 16.00 -18.82 12.49
CA SER A 113 16.71 -20.07 12.30
C SER A 113 15.71 -20.98 11.60
N VAL A 114 16.04 -21.40 10.38
CA VAL A 114 15.28 -22.44 9.70
C VAL A 114 15.25 -23.62 10.66
N VAL A 115 14.08 -23.86 11.27
CA VAL A 115 13.85 -25.08 12.04
C VAL A 115 14.00 -26.19 11.02
N SER A 116 15.02 -27.05 11.21
CA SER A 116 15.43 -28.07 10.24
C SER A 116 14.24 -28.64 9.48
N ASP A 117 14.32 -28.55 8.16
CA ASP A 117 13.34 -29.08 7.21
C ASP A 117 12.95 -30.51 7.60
N GLN A 118 11.78 -30.67 8.22
CA GLN A 118 10.90 -31.66 7.63
C GLN A 118 10.60 -31.08 6.25
N ILE A 119 11.29 -31.59 5.23
CA ILE A 119 10.96 -31.31 3.84
C ILE A 119 9.52 -31.83 3.68
N LEU A 120 8.55 -30.97 3.97
CA LEU A 120 7.19 -31.17 3.51
C LEU A 120 7.33 -31.07 2.00
N GLU A 121 7.32 -32.22 1.32
CA GLU A 121 7.26 -32.27 -0.13
C GLU A 121 6.09 -31.40 -0.56
N THR A 122 6.41 -30.18 -0.96
CA THR A 122 5.42 -29.18 -1.29
C THR A 122 4.92 -29.57 -2.67
N ASN A 123 3.67 -30.01 -2.75
CA ASN A 123 3.08 -30.40 -4.01
C ASN A 123 2.81 -29.13 -4.84
N GLN A 124 3.83 -28.67 -5.56
CA GLN A 124 3.79 -27.45 -6.35
C GLN A 124 2.63 -27.48 -7.36
N GLN A 125 2.33 -28.64 -7.94
CA GLN A 125 1.22 -28.78 -8.89
C GLN A 125 -0.15 -28.50 -8.24
N ALA A 126 -0.36 -28.95 -6.99
CA ALA A 126 -1.57 -28.65 -6.26
C ALA A 126 -1.68 -27.16 -5.92
N ILE A 127 -0.57 -26.54 -5.51
CA ILE A 127 -0.51 -25.09 -5.23
C ILE A 127 -0.81 -24.29 -6.50
N ASP A 128 -0.19 -24.63 -7.62
CA ASP A 128 -0.39 -23.94 -8.89
C ASP A 128 -1.84 -24.04 -9.36
N LEU A 129 -2.47 -25.20 -9.15
CA LEU A 129 -3.89 -25.42 -9.46
C LEU A 129 -4.79 -24.52 -8.60
N ASP A 130 -4.59 -24.52 -7.27
CA ASP A 130 -5.38 -23.71 -6.34
C ASP A 130 -5.19 -22.20 -6.61
N CYS A 131 -3.95 -21.78 -6.88
CA CYS A 131 -3.64 -20.40 -7.28
C CYS A 131 -4.36 -20.03 -8.58
N GLY A 132 -4.40 -20.94 -9.56
CA GLY A 132 -5.14 -20.75 -10.81
C GLY A 132 -6.64 -20.55 -10.58
N ILE A 133 -7.24 -21.32 -9.67
CA ILE A 133 -8.65 -21.17 -9.29
C ILE A 133 -8.88 -19.79 -8.67
N HIS A 134 -8.08 -19.38 -7.70
CA HIS A 134 -8.23 -18.08 -7.05
C HIS A 134 -8.01 -16.90 -8.00
N ALA A 135 -7.04 -17.01 -8.93
CA ALA A 135 -6.83 -16.02 -9.98
C ALA A 135 -8.06 -15.89 -10.87
N PHE A 136 -8.64 -17.02 -11.30
CA PHE A 136 -9.86 -17.03 -12.10
C PHE A 136 -11.05 -16.42 -11.35
N GLU A 137 -11.26 -16.80 -10.10
CA GLU A 137 -12.34 -16.26 -9.26
C GLU A 137 -12.20 -14.74 -9.08
N ALA A 138 -10.98 -14.24 -8.83
CA ALA A 138 -10.73 -12.81 -8.68
C ALA A 138 -11.04 -12.05 -9.98
N MET A 139 -10.60 -12.55 -11.13
CA MET A 139 -10.91 -11.94 -12.43
C MET A 139 -12.41 -11.92 -12.72
N GLN A 140 -13.11 -13.01 -12.40
CA GLN A 140 -14.56 -13.08 -12.56
C GLN A 140 -15.26 -12.11 -11.61
N ALA A 141 -14.87 -12.08 -10.33
CA ALA A 141 -15.45 -11.18 -9.33
C ALA A 141 -15.29 -9.71 -9.73
N VAL A 142 -14.11 -9.29 -10.22
CA VAL A 142 -13.90 -7.94 -10.75
C VAL A 142 -14.82 -7.64 -11.93
N THR A 143 -14.96 -8.59 -12.87
CA THR A 143 -15.82 -8.43 -14.04
C THR A 143 -17.29 -8.28 -13.66
N GLU A 144 -17.78 -9.12 -12.75
CA GLU A 144 -19.14 -9.05 -12.23
C GLU A 144 -19.39 -7.76 -11.45
N LEU A 145 -18.40 -7.24 -10.73
CA LEU A 145 -18.51 -5.98 -10.01
C LEU A 145 -18.61 -4.79 -10.98
N ILE A 146 -17.86 -4.82 -12.10
CA ILE A 146 -17.99 -3.83 -13.18
C ILE A 146 -19.42 -3.84 -13.74
N PHE A 147 -19.98 -5.03 -14.03
CA PHE A 147 -21.35 -5.13 -14.52
C PHE A 147 -22.40 -4.73 -13.49
N ASP A 148 -22.23 -5.06 -12.20
CA ASP A 148 -23.14 -4.63 -11.13
C ASP A 148 -23.16 -3.09 -11.01
N LEU A 149 -22.00 -2.44 -11.16
CA LEU A 149 -21.88 -0.98 -11.12
C LEU A 149 -22.54 -0.29 -12.31
N ASP A 150 -22.49 -0.90 -13.50
CA ASP A 150 -23.14 -0.36 -14.69
C ASP A 150 -24.68 -0.41 -14.57
N GLN A 151 -25.20 -1.43 -13.87
CA GLN A 151 -26.64 -1.63 -13.69
C GLN A 151 -27.22 -0.87 -12.49
N HIS A 152 -26.40 -0.54 -11.48
CA HIS A 152 -26.87 0.02 -10.22
C HIS A 152 -26.19 1.35 -9.89
N LEU A 153 -26.99 2.29 -9.38
CA LEU A 153 -26.45 3.55 -8.85
C LEU A 153 -25.76 3.33 -7.50
N VAL A 154 -24.44 3.16 -7.54
CA VAL A 154 -23.62 2.95 -6.34
C VAL A 154 -23.07 4.27 -5.83
N ARG A 155 -23.44 4.62 -4.59
CA ARG A 155 -23.00 5.87 -3.97
C ARG A 155 -21.63 5.70 -3.33
N GLU A 156 -20.79 6.70 -3.54
CA GLU A 156 -19.57 6.86 -2.77
C GLU A 156 -19.94 7.32 -1.35
N VAL A 157 -19.41 6.62 -0.34
CA VAL A 157 -19.53 6.99 1.07
C VAL A 157 -18.19 7.56 1.54
N ALA A 158 -18.15 8.12 2.75
CA ALA A 158 -16.97 8.74 3.34
C ALA A 158 -15.70 7.89 3.13
N LYS A 159 -14.62 8.55 2.66
CA LYS A 159 -13.31 7.97 2.32
C LYS A 159 -13.31 7.03 1.10
N GLY A 160 -14.12 7.32 0.06
CA GLY A 160 -14.01 6.61 -1.22
C GLY A 160 -14.34 5.12 -1.13
N SER A 161 -15.29 4.76 -0.27
CA SER A 161 -15.70 3.37 -0.02
C SER A 161 -17.15 3.13 -0.45
N LEU A 162 -17.49 1.87 -0.75
CA LEU A 162 -18.86 1.44 -1.01
C LEU A 162 -19.76 1.63 0.22
N GLY A 163 -21.02 1.99 -0.03
CA GLY A 163 -22.05 1.98 1.01
C GLY A 163 -22.37 0.57 1.51
N LEU A 164 -22.78 0.46 2.78
CA LEU A 164 -23.17 -0.83 3.36
C LEU A 164 -24.30 -1.55 2.58
N PRO A 165 -25.32 -0.85 2.04
CA PRO A 165 -26.31 -1.48 1.17
C PRO A 165 -25.69 -2.10 -0.09
N ASP A 166 -24.77 -1.38 -0.74
CA ASP A 166 -24.07 -1.82 -1.95
C ASP A 166 -23.15 -3.01 -1.66
N ILE A 167 -22.41 -2.98 -0.55
CA ILE A 167 -21.57 -4.12 -0.10
C ILE A 167 -22.43 -5.36 0.13
N LYS A 168 -23.60 -5.21 0.76
CA LYS A 168 -24.51 -6.35 1.01
C LYS A 168 -25.07 -6.91 -0.30
N ARG A 169 -25.45 -6.02 -1.24
CA ARG A 169 -25.92 -6.43 -2.58
C ARG A 169 -24.83 -7.18 -3.33
N ALA A 170 -23.66 -6.58 -3.50
CA ALA A 170 -22.53 -7.18 -4.22
C ALA A 170 -22.07 -8.50 -3.58
N SER A 171 -22.10 -8.62 -2.24
CA SER A 171 -21.81 -9.87 -1.52
C SER A 171 -22.81 -10.98 -1.86
N THR A 172 -24.09 -10.62 -2.02
CA THR A 172 -25.15 -11.56 -2.42
C THR A 172 -25.02 -11.93 -3.89
N HIS A 173 -24.75 -10.96 -4.77
CA HIS A 173 -24.53 -11.15 -6.21
C HIS A 173 -23.36 -12.09 -6.48
N LEU A 174 -22.22 -11.84 -5.83
CA LEU A 174 -20.99 -12.62 -6.00
C LEU A 174 -21.01 -13.95 -5.22
N GLY A 175 -21.91 -14.11 -4.25
CA GLY A 175 -21.90 -15.26 -3.34
C GLY A 175 -20.65 -15.32 -2.45
N LYS A 176 -20.05 -14.17 -2.12
CA LYS A 176 -18.79 -14.05 -1.36
C LYS A 176 -18.99 -13.20 -0.10
N SER A 177 -18.04 -13.26 0.84
CA SER A 177 -18.09 -12.46 2.07
C SER A 177 -18.03 -10.96 1.79
N LYS A 178 -18.50 -10.14 2.75
CA LYS A 178 -18.43 -8.68 2.63
C LYS A 178 -16.99 -8.18 2.58
N GLU A 179 -16.10 -8.85 3.30
CA GLU A 179 -14.67 -8.58 3.34
C GLU A 179 -14.02 -8.84 1.98
N TYR A 180 -14.40 -9.94 1.32
CA TYR A 180 -13.94 -10.25 -0.03
C TYR A 180 -14.39 -9.19 -1.04
N VAL A 181 -15.67 -8.80 -1.00
CA VAL A 181 -16.19 -7.74 -1.89
C VAL A 181 -15.45 -6.42 -1.70
N LYS A 182 -15.21 -6.01 -0.45
CA LYS A 182 -14.42 -4.80 -0.17
C LYS A 182 -13.01 -4.89 -0.76
N THR A 183 -12.38 -6.05 -0.64
CA THR A 183 -11.02 -6.30 -1.14
C THR A 183 -10.97 -6.24 -2.67
N ILE A 184 -11.89 -6.94 -3.35
CA ILE A 184 -11.99 -6.93 -4.81
C ILE A 184 -12.35 -5.55 -5.35
N PHE A 185 -13.25 -4.82 -4.68
CA PHE A 185 -13.59 -3.46 -5.07
C PHE A 185 -12.38 -2.52 -4.95
N GLU A 186 -11.62 -2.62 -3.86
CA GLU A 186 -10.42 -1.81 -3.70
C GLU A 186 -9.38 -2.12 -4.78
N LEU A 187 -9.19 -3.41 -5.09
CA LEU A 187 -8.30 -3.84 -6.18
C LEU A 187 -8.76 -3.28 -7.53
N ALA A 188 -10.06 -3.32 -7.83
CA ALA A 188 -10.61 -2.77 -9.07
C ALA A 188 -10.43 -1.23 -9.15
N LYS A 189 -10.54 -0.53 -8.02
CA LYS A 189 -10.30 0.91 -7.92
C LYS A 189 -8.82 1.23 -8.15
N VAL A 190 -7.89 0.51 -7.51
CA VAL A 190 -6.44 0.68 -7.71
C VAL A 190 -6.02 0.34 -9.14
N ALA A 191 -6.64 -0.68 -9.75
CA ALA A 191 -6.46 -1.02 -11.15
C ALA A 191 -7.05 0.02 -12.13
N GLY A 192 -7.71 1.07 -11.62
CA GLY A 192 -8.32 2.12 -12.42
C GLY A 192 -9.54 1.66 -13.21
N LEU A 193 -10.12 0.49 -12.91
CA LEU A 193 -11.31 -0.04 -13.58
C LEU A 193 -12.59 0.64 -13.11
N VAL A 194 -12.58 1.17 -11.88
CA VAL A 194 -13.69 1.90 -11.27
C VAL A 194 -13.17 3.22 -10.72
N SER A 195 -13.95 4.28 -10.88
CA SER A 195 -13.63 5.60 -10.33
C SER A 195 -14.85 6.22 -9.65
N ALA A 196 -14.60 7.13 -8.71
CA ALA A 196 -15.65 7.96 -8.13
C ALA A 196 -15.77 9.27 -8.90
N SER A 197 -16.97 9.58 -9.39
CA SER A 197 -17.33 10.87 -9.99
C SER A 197 -18.66 11.34 -9.41
N GLU A 198 -18.77 12.62 -9.06
CA GLU A 198 -20.00 13.21 -8.50
C GLU A 198 -20.62 12.40 -7.33
N LYS A 199 -19.76 11.85 -6.45
CA LYS A 199 -20.12 10.97 -5.31
C LYS A 199 -20.76 9.63 -5.72
N ARG A 200 -20.41 9.13 -6.90
CA ARG A 200 -20.90 7.85 -7.44
C ARG A 200 -19.75 7.07 -8.02
N PHE A 201 -19.80 5.76 -7.84
CA PHE A 201 -18.87 4.87 -8.51
C PHE A 201 -19.38 4.53 -9.90
N GLN A 202 -18.48 4.58 -10.87
CA GLN A 202 -18.75 4.23 -12.26
C GLN A 202 -17.55 3.48 -12.85
N PRO A 203 -17.80 2.54 -13.79
CA PRO A 203 -16.74 1.97 -14.61
C PRO A 203 -15.98 3.07 -15.36
N THR A 204 -14.68 2.87 -15.58
CA THR A 204 -13.85 3.78 -16.38
C THR A 204 -13.72 3.26 -17.82
N ALA A 205 -13.09 4.05 -18.70
CA ALA A 205 -12.72 3.57 -20.04
C ALA A 205 -11.78 2.34 -20.02
N LEU A 206 -11.04 2.11 -18.92
CA LEU A 206 -10.23 0.89 -18.76
C LEU A 206 -11.10 -0.34 -18.52
N ALA A 207 -12.30 -0.19 -17.96
CA ALA A 207 -13.25 -1.29 -17.80
C ALA A 207 -13.72 -1.86 -19.15
N ASP A 208 -13.89 -1.01 -20.17
CA ASP A 208 -14.24 -1.46 -21.53
C ASP A 208 -13.13 -2.33 -22.13
N SER A 209 -11.87 -1.88 -21.93
CA SER A 209 -10.69 -2.64 -22.35
C SER A 209 -10.55 -3.96 -21.57
N TRP A 210 -10.88 -3.95 -20.28
CA TRP A 210 -10.89 -5.15 -19.44
C TRP A 210 -11.87 -6.22 -19.95
N ILE A 211 -13.10 -5.82 -20.33
CA ILE A 211 -14.13 -6.75 -20.80
C ILE A 211 -13.68 -7.50 -22.07
N THR A 212 -12.88 -6.87 -22.93
CA THR A 212 -12.38 -7.50 -24.16
C THR A 212 -10.99 -8.14 -24.02
N ALA A 213 -10.32 -7.92 -22.89
CA ALA A 213 -8.99 -8.45 -22.63
C ALA A 213 -8.97 -9.98 -22.45
N SER A 214 -7.85 -10.61 -22.84
CA SER A 214 -7.61 -12.02 -22.56
C SER A 214 -7.41 -12.28 -21.06
N PRO A 215 -7.65 -13.51 -20.56
CA PRO A 215 -7.45 -13.84 -19.14
C PRO A 215 -6.04 -13.48 -18.63
N LYS A 216 -5.00 -13.75 -19.42
CA LYS A 216 -3.62 -13.35 -19.08
C LYS A 216 -3.47 -11.83 -18.87
N ALA A 217 -4.08 -11.03 -19.74
CA ALA A 217 -3.98 -9.57 -19.65
C ALA A 217 -4.75 -9.04 -18.43
N ARG A 218 -5.95 -9.57 -18.18
CA ARG A 218 -6.72 -9.27 -16.96
C ARG A 218 -5.93 -9.60 -15.69
N TRP A 219 -5.32 -10.77 -15.65
CA TRP A 219 -4.50 -11.17 -14.51
C TRP A 219 -3.32 -10.23 -14.27
N LEU A 220 -2.58 -9.86 -15.33
CA LEU A 220 -1.47 -8.92 -15.23
C LEU A 220 -1.91 -7.55 -14.68
N ILE A 221 -3.04 -7.01 -15.14
CA ILE A 221 -3.60 -5.75 -14.63
C ILE A 221 -3.84 -5.84 -13.12
N LEU A 222 -4.41 -6.96 -12.63
CA LEU A 222 -4.63 -7.15 -11.19
C LEU A 222 -3.32 -7.31 -10.41
N CYS A 223 -2.34 -8.04 -10.95
CA CYS A 223 -1.04 -8.19 -10.32
C CYS A 223 -0.29 -6.86 -10.22
N GLU A 224 -0.31 -6.04 -11.27
CA GLU A 224 0.30 -4.71 -11.28
C GLU A 224 -0.40 -3.78 -10.29
N ALA A 225 -1.73 -3.78 -10.27
CA ALA A 225 -2.52 -3.01 -9.31
C ALA A 225 -2.19 -3.42 -7.87
N TRP A 226 -2.21 -4.72 -7.57
CA TRP A 226 -1.83 -5.24 -6.25
C TRP A 226 -0.39 -4.90 -5.87
N GLY A 227 0.56 -5.07 -6.80
CA GLY A 227 1.96 -4.74 -6.59
C GLY A 227 2.16 -3.24 -6.27
N SER A 228 1.38 -2.36 -6.88
CA SER A 228 1.40 -0.93 -6.58
C SER A 228 0.92 -0.62 -5.15
N MET A 229 0.00 -1.41 -4.59
CA MET A 229 -0.49 -1.25 -3.21
C MET A 229 0.58 -1.56 -2.16
N LEU A 230 1.59 -2.38 -2.51
CA LEU A 230 2.73 -2.69 -1.64
C LEU A 230 3.78 -1.55 -1.64
N GLY A 231 3.66 -0.58 -2.54
CA GLY A 231 4.69 0.42 -2.80
C GLY A 231 5.95 -0.18 -3.44
N ALA A 232 6.81 0.69 -3.99
CA ALA A 232 7.98 0.24 -4.75
C ALA A 232 9.03 -0.51 -3.91
N ALA A 233 8.98 -0.35 -2.59
CA ALA A 233 9.86 -1.06 -1.67
C ALA A 233 9.32 -2.44 -1.32
N GLY A 234 8.03 -2.52 -0.95
CA GLY A 234 7.39 -3.80 -0.61
C GLY A 234 7.31 -4.75 -1.79
N SER A 235 7.09 -4.23 -3.01
CA SER A 235 7.04 -5.05 -4.21
C SER A 235 8.35 -5.82 -4.47
N LYS A 236 9.52 -5.23 -4.17
CA LYS A 236 10.83 -5.86 -4.38
C LYS A 236 11.16 -6.97 -3.37
N GLU A 237 10.47 -7.02 -2.23
CA GLU A 237 10.72 -8.06 -1.23
C GLU A 237 9.87 -9.32 -1.46
N VAL A 238 8.77 -9.18 -2.20
CA VAL A 238 7.80 -10.25 -2.41
C VAL A 238 7.88 -10.84 -3.83
N LEU A 239 8.34 -10.07 -4.82
CA LEU A 239 8.51 -10.47 -6.24
C LEU A 239 9.98 -10.65 -6.58
#